data_AF-A0A0Q6Q0T5-F1
#
_entry.id   AF-A0A0Q6Q0T5-F1
#
_cell.length_a   1.000
_cell.length_b   1.000
_cell.length_c   1.000
_cell.angle_alpha   90.00
_cell.angle_beta   90.00
_cell.angle_gamma   90.00
#
_symmetry.space_group_name_H-M   'P 1'
#
loop_
_entity.id
_entity.type
_entity.pdbx_description
1 polymer ?
#
loop_
_entity_poly.entity_id
_entity_poly.type
_entity_poly.pdbx_seq_one_letter_code
_entity_poly.pdbx_strand_id
1 'polypeptide(L)'
;MAAHDDAHATTRAREPRRVRHVMRVGVSAGVVAGALWAASGALNWYLIFVRSTVHGELVDVVVPATFGRETALDAPGVAVCVTAALLVAAGVGFSAWLAARSVAATTTVTTASPPRHRWALLFVGTWLGAVLASTVAGLAVAIGQAVQAVPHAFIANGADWPWAYVVQSAYWGALAGWVPALVAVVVARRGPQAALPLQRRSGPAIGAGVGIVLVLALTAGGLSFAAESAAWARNHAVEPGIARPSSPPPSITAVPQPAPTETVAPIPPAEADPNRCTPENSRLTVGSTDAALGQRALSIYLTNAGTTACDAFGFPSLSFSSADGAVLDIAVQPTGSASAPAASPPKIVLAPGASATAVLSWRTAGRLDADGAVASIRIAPVLGGYAAPFTLRLDLVGGGSATLTAWQAAARTAPVSR
;
A
#
# COMPACT_ATOMS: atom_id res chain seq x y z
N MET A 1 28.77 -48.93 -44.95
CA MET A 1 28.72 -48.77 -43.47
C MET A 1 29.27 -47.42 -42.99
N ALA A 2 29.44 -46.40 -43.86
CA ALA A 2 29.96 -45.07 -43.48
C ALA A 2 28.89 -43.95 -43.51
N ALA A 3 27.70 -44.20 -44.07
CA ALA A 3 26.63 -43.20 -44.19
C ALA A 3 25.70 -43.13 -42.96
N HIS A 4 25.88 -44.01 -41.96
CA HIS A 4 25.02 -44.05 -40.77
C HIS A 4 25.56 -43.18 -39.61
N ASP A 5 26.86 -42.86 -39.60
CA ASP A 5 27.49 -42.10 -38.52
C ASP A 5 27.35 -40.56 -38.66
N ASP A 6 27.22 -40.04 -39.89
CA ASP A 6 27.07 -38.59 -40.13
C ASP A 6 25.71 -38.01 -39.70
N ALA A 7 24.67 -38.84 -39.67
CA ALA A 7 23.33 -38.44 -39.23
C ALA A 7 23.27 -38.21 -37.70
N HIS A 8 24.08 -38.94 -36.93
CA HIS A 8 24.14 -38.81 -35.47
C HIS A 8 24.99 -37.62 -34.99
N ALA A 9 26.04 -37.24 -35.74
CA ALA A 9 26.86 -36.08 -35.41
C ALA A 9 26.11 -34.75 -35.63
N THR A 10 25.31 -34.65 -36.70
CA THR A 10 24.56 -33.44 -37.05
C THR A 10 23.32 -33.19 -36.18
N THR A 11 22.75 -34.24 -35.60
CA THR A 11 21.63 -34.15 -34.64
C THR A 11 22.08 -33.62 -33.27
N ARG A 12 23.22 -34.10 -32.73
CA ARG A 12 23.79 -33.62 -31.46
C ARG A 12 24.17 -32.13 -31.48
N ALA A 13 24.67 -31.61 -32.59
CA ALA A 13 25.06 -30.20 -32.70
C ALA A 13 23.87 -29.23 -32.81
N ARG A 14 22.69 -29.71 -33.25
CA ARG A 14 21.48 -28.88 -33.47
C ARG A 14 20.60 -28.74 -32.22
N GLU A 15 20.64 -29.72 -31.32
CA GLU A 15 19.89 -29.73 -30.06
C GLU A 15 20.21 -28.57 -29.10
N PRO A 16 21.49 -28.22 -28.82
CA PRO A 16 21.82 -27.11 -27.92
C PRO A 16 21.40 -25.74 -28.48
N ARG A 17 21.33 -25.57 -29.81
CA ARG A 17 20.86 -24.32 -30.43
C ARG A 17 19.36 -24.09 -30.23
N ARG A 18 18.55 -25.16 -30.16
CA ARG A 18 17.09 -25.05 -30.02
C ARG A 18 16.64 -24.77 -28.59
N VAL A 19 17.25 -25.46 -27.61
CA VAL A 19 17.00 -25.19 -26.18
C VAL A 19 17.35 -23.73 -25.84
N ARG A 20 18.47 -23.23 -26.37
CA ARG A 20 18.87 -21.82 -26.23
C ARG A 20 17.85 -20.86 -26.85
N HIS A 21 17.13 -21.24 -27.90
CA HIS A 21 16.15 -20.38 -28.53
C HIS A 21 14.87 -20.22 -27.70
N VAL A 22 14.30 -21.33 -27.19
CA VAL A 22 13.13 -21.28 -26.29
C VAL A 22 13.46 -20.51 -25.01
N MET A 23 14.69 -20.69 -24.50
CA MET A 23 15.18 -19.91 -23.35
C MET A 23 15.28 -18.41 -23.66
N ARG A 24 15.74 -18.03 -24.87
CA ARG A 24 15.76 -16.62 -25.31
C ARG A 24 14.37 -15.99 -25.38
N VAL A 25 13.34 -16.75 -25.78
CA VAL A 25 11.94 -16.28 -25.77
C VAL A 25 11.52 -15.91 -24.35
N GLY A 26 11.75 -16.82 -23.39
CA GLY A 26 11.45 -16.59 -21.98
C GLY A 26 12.20 -15.38 -21.41
N VAL A 27 13.52 -15.34 -21.57
CA VAL A 27 14.36 -14.24 -21.05
C VAL A 27 13.94 -12.89 -21.63
N SER A 28 13.69 -12.81 -22.94
CA SER A 28 13.32 -11.53 -23.58
C SER A 28 11.96 -11.02 -23.09
N ALA A 29 10.97 -11.90 -22.97
CA ALA A 29 9.65 -11.54 -22.46
C ALA A 29 9.72 -11.11 -20.98
N GLY A 30 10.48 -11.84 -20.16
CA GLY A 30 10.68 -11.51 -18.75
C GLY A 30 11.36 -10.16 -18.53
N VAL A 31 12.47 -9.88 -19.23
CA VAL A 31 13.19 -8.60 -19.11
C VAL A 31 12.28 -7.41 -19.47
N VAL A 32 11.53 -7.52 -20.57
CA VAL A 32 10.59 -6.47 -20.98
C VAL A 32 9.48 -6.27 -19.96
N ALA A 33 8.94 -7.36 -19.41
CA ALA A 33 7.90 -7.29 -18.38
C ALA A 33 8.40 -6.58 -17.10
N GLY A 34 9.57 -6.98 -16.57
CA GLY A 34 10.13 -6.36 -15.37
C GLY A 34 10.45 -4.87 -15.57
N ALA A 35 10.99 -4.51 -16.74
CA ALA A 35 11.29 -3.11 -17.07
C ALA A 35 10.02 -2.25 -17.18
N LEU A 36 8.99 -2.75 -17.87
CA LEU A 36 7.71 -2.04 -17.98
C LEU A 36 7.00 -1.91 -16.63
N TRP A 37 7.10 -2.94 -15.79
CA TRP A 37 6.50 -2.94 -14.46
C TRP A 37 7.15 -1.87 -13.58
N ALA A 38 8.48 -1.83 -13.55
CA ALA A 38 9.22 -0.82 -12.79
C ALA A 38 8.99 0.61 -13.33
N ALA A 39 8.97 0.77 -14.65
CA ALA A 39 8.70 2.05 -15.31
C ALA A 39 7.30 2.57 -15.02
N SER A 40 6.28 1.69 -15.02
CA SER A 40 4.89 2.07 -14.70
C SER A 40 4.79 2.64 -13.30
N GLY A 41 5.35 1.96 -12.30
CA GLY A 41 5.30 2.44 -10.92
C GLY A 41 6.10 3.73 -10.72
N ALA A 42 7.30 3.83 -11.31
CA ALA A 42 8.11 5.05 -11.21
C ALA A 42 7.41 6.25 -11.86
N LEU A 43 6.77 6.05 -13.01
CA LEU A 43 6.00 7.08 -13.69
C LEU A 43 4.73 7.46 -12.92
N ASN A 44 3.98 6.47 -12.40
CA ASN A 44 2.80 6.73 -11.56
C ASN A 44 3.19 7.57 -10.33
N TRP A 45 4.23 7.16 -9.60
CA TRP A 45 4.74 7.87 -8.44
C TRP A 45 5.17 9.31 -8.79
N TYR A 46 5.93 9.49 -9.87
CA TYR A 46 6.36 10.81 -10.33
C TYR A 46 5.18 11.73 -10.68
N LEU A 47 4.19 11.19 -11.39
CA LEU A 47 3.01 11.95 -11.79
C LEU A 47 2.16 12.38 -10.59
N ILE A 48 2.09 11.58 -9.53
CA ILE A 48 1.31 11.89 -8.33
C ILE A 48 2.06 12.87 -7.42
N PHE A 49 3.31 12.59 -7.09
CA PHE A 49 4.02 13.31 -6.02
C PHE A 49 4.84 14.52 -6.52
N VAL A 50 5.28 14.53 -7.78
CA VAL A 50 6.08 15.63 -8.34
C VAL A 50 5.24 16.57 -9.21
N ARG A 51 4.20 16.05 -9.88
CA ARG A 51 3.32 16.80 -10.79
C ARG A 51 1.88 16.85 -10.23
N SER A 52 1.67 17.66 -9.20
CA SER A 52 0.40 17.80 -8.46
C SER A 52 -0.83 18.31 -9.26
N THR A 53 -0.72 18.51 -10.57
CA THR A 53 -1.78 19.08 -11.41
C THR A 53 -2.73 18.02 -12.00
N VAL A 54 -2.44 16.73 -11.86
CA VAL A 54 -3.26 15.65 -12.45
C VAL A 54 -4.02 14.92 -11.36
N HIS A 55 -5.32 14.65 -11.57
CA HIS A 55 -6.13 13.93 -10.60
C HIS A 55 -5.60 12.50 -10.46
N GLY A 56 -5.22 12.08 -9.24
CA GLY A 56 -4.55 10.79 -9.01
C GLY A 56 -5.33 9.57 -9.52
N GLU A 57 -6.67 9.62 -9.52
CA GLU A 57 -7.51 8.54 -10.06
C GLU A 57 -7.33 8.35 -11.58
N LEU A 58 -7.15 9.42 -12.34
CA LEU A 58 -6.88 9.35 -13.78
C LEU A 58 -5.49 8.77 -14.05
N VAL A 59 -4.51 9.10 -13.19
CA VAL A 59 -3.15 8.56 -13.31
C VAL A 59 -3.14 7.06 -13.08
N ASP A 60 -3.86 6.56 -12.08
CA ASP A 60 -3.94 5.12 -11.76
C ASP A 60 -4.55 4.26 -12.87
N VAL A 61 -5.47 4.82 -13.63
CA VAL A 61 -6.11 4.14 -14.78
C VAL A 61 -5.15 4.06 -15.96
N VAL A 62 -4.45 5.14 -16.27
CA VAL A 62 -3.57 5.21 -17.45
C VAL A 62 -2.20 4.59 -17.19
N VAL A 63 -1.67 4.80 -15.99
CA VAL A 63 -0.35 4.35 -15.53
C VAL A 63 -0.57 3.65 -14.19
N PRO A 64 -0.88 2.35 -14.18
CA PRO A 64 -1.16 1.62 -12.95
C PRO A 64 0.01 1.71 -11.97
N ALA A 65 -0.32 1.99 -10.70
CA ALA A 65 0.65 1.92 -9.62
C ALA A 65 1.06 0.46 -9.44
N THR A 66 2.32 0.17 -9.74
CA THR A 66 2.88 -1.17 -9.58
C THR A 66 3.55 -1.38 -8.24
N PHE A 67 3.83 -0.32 -7.47
CA PHE A 67 4.25 -0.37 -6.06
C PHE A 67 3.39 0.58 -5.22
N GLY A 68 3.28 0.30 -3.91
CA GLY A 68 2.39 1.05 -3.02
C GLY A 68 2.75 2.53 -2.94
N ARG A 69 1.76 3.40 -2.78
CA ARG A 69 1.97 4.86 -2.63
C ARG A 69 2.77 5.20 -1.36
N GLU A 70 2.57 4.39 -0.33
CA GLU A 70 3.27 4.48 0.95
C GLU A 70 4.71 3.94 0.88
N THR A 71 5.09 3.29 -0.22
CA THR A 71 6.43 2.74 -0.38
C THR A 71 7.39 3.91 -0.61
N ALA A 72 8.08 4.32 0.46
CA ALA A 72 9.10 5.35 0.40
C ALA A 72 10.17 4.97 -0.65
N LEU A 73 10.61 5.92 -1.46
CA LEU A 73 11.75 5.70 -2.37
C LEU A 73 13.11 5.78 -1.65
N ASP A 74 13.14 5.33 -0.40
CA ASP A 74 14.38 5.10 0.34
C ASP A 74 14.96 3.72 -0.01
N ALA A 75 16.19 3.43 0.45
CA ALA A 75 16.88 2.18 0.14
C ALA A 75 16.03 0.90 0.31
N PRO A 76 15.25 0.72 1.41
CA PRO A 76 14.42 -0.47 1.56
C PRO A 76 13.21 -0.49 0.62
N GLY A 77 12.56 0.64 0.33
CA GLY A 77 11.46 0.65 -0.65
C GLY A 77 11.93 0.40 -2.08
N VAL A 78 13.10 0.91 -2.48
CA VAL A 78 13.70 0.58 -3.78
C VAL A 78 13.97 -0.92 -3.91
N ALA A 79 14.43 -1.58 -2.84
CA ALA A 79 14.65 -3.02 -2.83
C ALA A 79 13.35 -3.81 -3.01
N VAL A 80 12.24 -3.38 -2.41
CA VAL A 80 10.91 -3.96 -2.63
C VAL A 80 10.50 -3.86 -4.09
N CYS A 81 10.60 -2.66 -4.68
CA CYS A 81 10.25 -2.43 -6.08
C CYS A 81 11.07 -3.29 -7.04
N VAL A 82 12.40 -3.37 -6.84
CA VAL A 82 13.28 -4.20 -7.66
C VAL A 82 12.91 -5.69 -7.53
N THR A 83 12.62 -6.16 -6.32
CA THR A 83 12.33 -7.59 -6.09
C THR A 83 10.98 -7.99 -6.69
N ALA A 84 9.97 -7.13 -6.56
CA ALA A 84 8.68 -7.32 -7.21
C ALA A 84 8.81 -7.28 -8.75
N ALA A 85 9.60 -6.37 -9.31
CA ALA A 85 9.88 -6.33 -10.75
C ALA A 85 10.58 -7.61 -11.24
N LEU A 86 11.54 -8.13 -10.47
CA LEU A 86 12.21 -9.40 -10.76
C LEU A 86 11.25 -10.59 -10.68
N LEU A 87 10.32 -10.60 -9.73
CA LEU A 87 9.28 -11.62 -9.66
C LEU A 87 8.39 -11.62 -10.90
N VAL A 88 7.93 -10.44 -11.33
CA VAL A 88 7.14 -10.30 -12.56
C VAL A 88 7.95 -10.77 -13.77
N ALA A 89 9.22 -10.38 -13.87
CA ALA A 89 10.12 -10.82 -14.93
C ALA A 89 10.29 -12.35 -14.96
N ALA A 90 10.51 -12.97 -13.81
CA ALA A 90 10.67 -14.42 -13.68
C ALA A 90 9.37 -15.16 -14.04
N GLY A 91 8.23 -14.71 -13.51
CA GLY A 91 6.92 -15.30 -13.79
C GLY A 91 6.55 -15.22 -15.27
N VAL A 92 6.66 -14.04 -15.89
CA VAL A 92 6.39 -13.86 -17.32
C VAL A 92 7.36 -14.64 -18.19
N GLY A 93 8.65 -14.62 -17.85
CA GLY A 93 9.67 -15.35 -18.61
C GLY A 93 9.45 -16.86 -18.55
N PHE A 94 9.02 -17.38 -17.39
CA PHE A 94 8.65 -18.78 -17.22
C PHE A 94 7.41 -19.15 -18.04
N SER A 95 6.35 -18.33 -18.01
CA SER A 95 5.13 -18.54 -18.82
C SER A 95 5.44 -18.53 -20.31
N ALA A 96 6.23 -17.55 -20.79
CA ALA A 96 6.65 -17.47 -22.19
C ALA A 96 7.51 -18.67 -22.62
N TRP A 97 8.43 -19.13 -21.76
CA TRP A 97 9.22 -20.33 -22.00
C TRP A 97 8.34 -21.58 -22.09
N LEU A 98 7.39 -21.74 -21.16
CA LEU A 98 6.48 -22.88 -21.12
C LEU A 98 5.58 -22.92 -22.36
N ALA A 99 5.02 -21.76 -22.74
CA ALA A 99 4.18 -21.62 -23.92
C ALA A 99 4.97 -21.83 -25.23
N ALA A 100 6.20 -21.34 -25.33
CA ALA A 100 7.06 -21.58 -26.49
C ALA A 100 7.45 -23.07 -26.60
N ARG A 101 7.68 -23.73 -25.46
CA ARG A 101 7.96 -25.17 -25.40
C ARG A 101 6.74 -26.00 -25.80
N SER A 102 5.54 -25.67 -25.34
CA SER A 102 4.31 -26.39 -25.69
C SER A 102 3.99 -26.27 -27.18
N VAL A 103 4.15 -25.08 -27.74
CA VAL A 103 4.00 -24.82 -29.19
C VAL A 103 5.05 -25.57 -30.02
N ALA A 104 6.30 -25.68 -29.56
CA ALA A 104 7.34 -26.44 -30.26
C ALA A 104 7.16 -27.96 -30.16
N ALA A 105 6.46 -28.44 -29.13
CA ALA A 105 6.17 -29.85 -28.93
C ALA A 105 5.01 -30.36 -29.81
N THR A 106 4.04 -29.50 -30.13
CA THR A 106 2.88 -29.84 -30.98
C THR A 106 3.20 -29.87 -32.48
N THR A 107 4.34 -29.32 -32.91
CA THR A 107 4.77 -29.31 -34.34
C THR A 107 5.31 -30.65 -34.86
N THR A 108 5.16 -31.76 -34.14
CA THR A 108 5.70 -33.07 -34.54
C THR A 108 4.90 -33.79 -35.62
N VAL A 109 3.73 -33.28 -36.05
CA VAL A 109 2.82 -33.99 -36.96
C VAL A 109 2.43 -33.12 -38.16
N THR A 110 3.07 -33.42 -39.30
CA THR A 110 2.57 -33.37 -40.70
C THR A 110 2.23 -32.07 -41.46
N THR A 111 2.40 -30.84 -40.97
CA THR A 111 2.06 -29.65 -41.80
C THR A 111 3.23 -28.73 -42.16
N ALA A 112 3.40 -28.49 -43.46
CA ALA A 112 4.45 -27.66 -44.08
C ALA A 112 4.30 -26.14 -43.79
N SER A 113 3.16 -25.74 -43.22
CA SER A 113 2.92 -24.38 -42.73
C SER A 113 2.35 -24.46 -41.34
N PRO A 114 3.03 -23.90 -40.35
CA PRO A 114 2.52 -23.95 -39.00
C PRO A 114 1.28 -23.07 -38.87
N PRO A 115 0.23 -23.58 -38.23
CA PRO A 115 -1.05 -22.93 -38.22
C PRO A 115 -1.01 -21.63 -37.41
N ARG A 116 -1.71 -20.59 -37.90
CA ARG A 116 -1.78 -19.25 -37.26
C ARG A 116 -2.14 -19.30 -35.77
N HIS A 117 -2.90 -20.31 -35.35
CA HIS A 117 -3.31 -20.50 -33.96
C HIS A 117 -2.14 -20.69 -32.98
N ARG A 118 -0.97 -21.19 -33.41
CA ARG A 118 0.16 -21.44 -32.50
C ARG A 118 0.72 -20.15 -31.89
N TRP A 119 0.73 -19.09 -32.70
CA TRP A 119 1.22 -17.78 -32.26
C TRP A 119 0.21 -17.10 -31.35
N ALA A 120 -1.09 -17.34 -31.58
CA ALA A 120 -2.15 -16.91 -30.67
C ALA A 120 -2.03 -17.62 -29.31
N LEU A 121 -1.75 -18.93 -29.28
CA LEU A 121 -1.54 -19.68 -28.03
C LEU A 121 -0.32 -19.17 -27.25
N LEU A 122 0.80 -18.91 -27.94
CA LEU A 122 1.99 -18.31 -27.32
C LEU A 122 1.68 -16.93 -26.74
N PHE A 123 1.01 -16.08 -27.52
CA PHE A 123 0.62 -14.74 -27.09
C PHE A 123 -0.30 -14.79 -25.87
N VAL A 124 -1.42 -15.50 -25.96
CA VAL A 124 -2.42 -15.60 -24.88
C VAL A 124 -1.82 -16.24 -23.64
N GLY A 125 -1.05 -17.33 -23.79
CA GLY A 125 -0.40 -17.98 -22.65
C GLY A 125 0.62 -17.09 -21.94
N THR A 126 1.37 -16.28 -22.70
CA THR A 126 2.31 -15.31 -22.11
C THR A 126 1.58 -14.14 -21.45
N TRP A 127 0.52 -13.64 -22.07
CA TRP A 127 -0.26 -12.51 -21.54
C TRP A 127 -1.00 -12.88 -20.26
N LEU A 128 -1.69 -14.03 -20.21
CA LEU A 128 -2.29 -14.56 -18.99
C LEU A 128 -1.22 -14.85 -17.92
N GLY A 129 -0.04 -15.29 -18.34
CA GLY A 129 1.13 -15.42 -17.47
C GLY A 129 1.56 -14.09 -16.85
N ALA A 130 1.49 -12.98 -17.59
CA ALA A 130 1.76 -11.65 -17.06
C ALA A 130 0.71 -11.17 -16.05
N VAL A 131 -0.57 -11.40 -16.31
CA VAL A 131 -1.66 -11.13 -15.35
C VAL A 131 -1.42 -11.91 -14.05
N LEU A 132 -1.12 -13.20 -14.14
CA LEU A 132 -0.88 -14.03 -12.96
C LEU A 132 0.38 -13.58 -12.21
N ALA A 133 1.50 -13.37 -12.92
CA ALA A 133 2.77 -12.98 -12.31
C ALA A 133 2.68 -11.62 -11.60
N SER A 134 2.01 -10.64 -12.19
CA SER A 134 1.80 -9.35 -11.56
C SER A 134 0.84 -9.45 -10.37
N THR A 135 -0.21 -10.27 -10.44
CA THR A 135 -1.10 -10.52 -9.30
C THR A 135 -0.34 -11.15 -8.13
N VAL A 136 0.56 -12.11 -8.38
CA VAL A 136 1.39 -12.73 -7.35
C VAL A 136 2.37 -11.72 -6.75
N ALA A 137 2.96 -10.83 -7.55
CA ALA A 137 3.77 -9.72 -7.04
C ALA A 137 2.96 -8.80 -6.13
N GLY A 138 1.76 -8.45 -6.58
CA GLY A 138 0.75 -7.72 -5.83
C GLY A 138 0.53 -8.33 -4.45
N LEU A 139 0.17 -9.61 -4.45
CA LEU A 139 -0.16 -10.36 -3.25
C LEU A 139 1.05 -10.49 -2.30
N ALA A 140 2.25 -10.74 -2.82
CA ALA A 140 3.45 -10.87 -2.01
C ALA A 140 3.75 -9.60 -1.21
N VAL A 141 3.69 -8.44 -1.86
CA VAL A 141 3.87 -7.15 -1.19
C VAL A 141 2.72 -6.91 -0.21
N ALA A 142 1.46 -7.10 -0.64
CA ALA A 142 0.28 -6.89 0.19
C ALA A 142 0.28 -7.73 1.47
N ILE A 143 0.75 -8.98 1.42
CA ILE A 143 0.95 -9.83 2.60
C ILE A 143 2.03 -9.24 3.51
N GLY A 144 3.15 -8.77 2.96
CA GLY A 144 4.19 -8.09 3.72
C GLY A 144 3.65 -6.90 4.51
N GLN A 145 2.76 -6.11 3.89
CA GLN A 145 2.10 -4.97 4.56
C GLN A 145 1.07 -5.41 5.60
N ALA A 146 0.26 -6.43 5.27
CA ALA A 146 -0.78 -6.94 6.15
C ALA A 146 -0.23 -7.56 7.45
N VAL A 147 0.98 -8.13 7.44
CA VAL A 147 1.62 -8.66 8.65
C VAL A 147 2.01 -7.54 9.64
N GLN A 148 2.23 -6.31 9.15
CA GLN A 148 2.52 -5.14 10.00
C GLN A 148 1.26 -4.40 10.46
N ALA A 149 0.16 -4.54 9.73
CA ALA A 149 -1.14 -4.03 10.12
C ALA A 149 -1.60 -4.71 11.42
N VAL A 150 -1.39 -4.04 12.56
CA VAL A 150 -1.91 -4.47 13.87
C VAL A 150 -3.39 -4.86 13.71
N PRO A 151 -3.88 -5.93 14.39
CA PRO A 151 -5.24 -6.44 14.21
C PRO A 151 -6.35 -5.39 14.15
N HIS A 152 -6.20 -4.25 14.85
CA HIS A 152 -7.18 -3.17 14.86
C HIS A 152 -7.31 -2.41 13.54
N ALA A 153 -6.22 -2.26 12.77
CA ALA A 153 -6.26 -1.59 11.46
C ALA A 153 -6.80 -2.53 10.38
N PHE A 154 -6.61 -3.86 10.52
CA PHE A 154 -7.28 -4.88 9.71
C PHE A 154 -8.79 -4.98 10.04
N ILE A 155 -9.18 -4.81 11.32
CA ILE A 155 -10.58 -4.77 11.75
C ILE A 155 -11.27 -3.46 11.35
N ALA A 156 -10.59 -2.32 11.44
CA ALA A 156 -11.15 -1.00 11.13
C ALA A 156 -11.25 -0.69 9.63
N ASN A 157 -10.27 -1.13 8.83
CA ASN A 157 -10.28 -0.94 7.38
C ASN A 157 -10.86 -2.15 6.62
N GLY A 158 -11.21 -3.23 7.35
CA GLY A 158 -11.66 -4.49 6.78
C GLY A 158 -10.59 -5.19 5.94
N ALA A 159 -11.01 -6.23 5.21
CA ALA A 159 -10.19 -6.92 4.22
C ALA A 159 -9.79 -6.02 3.02
N ASP A 160 -10.19 -4.74 3.02
CA ASP A 160 -10.06 -3.85 1.87
C ASP A 160 -8.65 -3.32 1.63
N TRP A 161 -7.89 -3.18 2.71
CA TRP A 161 -6.62 -2.45 2.72
C TRP A 161 -5.50 -3.11 1.89
N PRO A 162 -5.32 -4.45 1.86
CA PRO A 162 -4.27 -5.09 1.03
C PRO A 162 -4.72 -5.37 -0.41
N TRP A 163 -6.03 -5.47 -0.69
CA TRP A 163 -6.48 -5.97 -2.00
C TRP A 163 -6.36 -4.96 -3.12
N ALA A 164 -6.45 -3.65 -2.82
CA ALA A 164 -6.39 -2.59 -3.84
C ALA A 164 -5.11 -2.72 -4.67
N TYR A 165 -4.00 -3.01 -3.99
CA TYR A 165 -2.71 -3.22 -4.62
C TYR A 165 -2.64 -4.50 -5.46
N VAL A 166 -3.27 -5.59 -5.00
CA VAL A 166 -3.39 -6.84 -5.77
C VAL A 166 -4.18 -6.61 -7.06
N VAL A 167 -5.31 -5.90 -6.95
CA VAL A 167 -6.17 -5.57 -8.10
C VAL A 167 -5.45 -4.65 -9.08
N GLN A 168 -4.72 -3.64 -8.60
CA GLN A 168 -3.99 -2.73 -9.48
C GLN A 168 -2.80 -3.42 -10.16
N SER A 169 -2.13 -4.35 -9.46
CA SER A 169 -1.09 -5.20 -10.05
C SER A 169 -1.66 -6.17 -11.09
N ALA A 170 -2.84 -6.76 -10.85
CA ALA A 170 -3.55 -7.58 -11.83
C ALA A 170 -3.97 -6.75 -13.05
N TYR A 171 -4.48 -5.54 -12.82
CA TYR A 171 -4.88 -4.58 -13.85
C TYR A 171 -3.69 -4.21 -14.74
N TRP A 172 -2.51 -3.97 -14.17
CA TRP A 172 -1.28 -3.76 -14.95
C TRP A 172 -0.99 -4.93 -15.90
N GLY A 173 -1.11 -6.17 -15.42
CA GLY A 173 -0.89 -7.36 -16.25
C GLY A 173 -1.90 -7.46 -17.40
N ALA A 174 -3.15 -7.04 -17.17
CA ALA A 174 -4.16 -6.97 -18.21
C ALA A 174 -3.84 -5.85 -19.23
N LEU A 175 -3.47 -4.66 -18.76
CA LEU A 175 -3.24 -3.47 -19.58
C LEU A 175 -1.92 -3.51 -20.38
N ALA A 176 -0.82 -3.93 -19.76
CA ALA A 176 0.54 -3.86 -20.31
C ALA A 176 1.12 -5.23 -20.67
N GLY A 177 0.55 -6.33 -20.17
CA GLY A 177 1.07 -7.69 -20.37
C GLY A 177 1.04 -8.18 -21.83
N TRP A 178 0.32 -7.49 -22.73
CA TRP A 178 0.37 -7.78 -24.17
C TRP A 178 1.73 -7.44 -24.80
N VAL A 179 2.48 -6.49 -24.24
CA VAL A 179 3.80 -6.09 -24.78
C VAL A 179 4.83 -7.22 -24.66
N PRO A 180 5.10 -7.80 -23.47
CA PRO A 180 6.01 -8.95 -23.37
C PRO A 180 5.48 -10.19 -24.12
N ALA A 181 4.15 -10.36 -24.25
CA ALA A 181 3.57 -11.41 -25.07
C ALA A 181 3.86 -11.23 -26.56
N LEU A 182 3.79 -10.01 -27.10
CA LEU A 182 4.22 -9.71 -28.46
C LEU A 182 5.72 -9.96 -28.64
N VAL A 183 6.55 -9.56 -27.69
CA VAL A 183 8.00 -9.81 -27.72
C VAL A 183 8.28 -11.30 -27.79
N ALA A 184 7.58 -12.12 -26.98
CA ALA A 184 7.69 -13.57 -27.03
C ALA A 184 7.39 -14.12 -28.44
N VAL A 185 6.31 -13.65 -29.07
CA VAL A 185 5.94 -14.04 -30.43
C VAL A 185 6.98 -13.59 -31.46
N VAL A 186 7.46 -12.36 -31.40
CA VAL A 186 8.46 -11.81 -32.33
C VAL A 186 9.78 -12.57 -32.23
N VAL A 187 10.25 -12.85 -31.01
CA VAL A 187 11.49 -13.60 -30.79
C VAL A 187 11.33 -15.04 -31.28
N ALA A 188 10.21 -15.69 -30.98
CA ALA A 188 9.94 -17.06 -31.41
C ALA A 188 9.79 -17.19 -32.93
N ARG A 189 9.23 -16.18 -33.62
CA ARG A 189 9.13 -16.15 -35.09
C ARG A 189 10.48 -16.08 -35.80
N ARG A 190 11.48 -15.49 -35.16
CA ARG A 190 12.86 -15.39 -35.68
C ARG A 190 13.66 -16.67 -35.47
N GLY A 191 13.09 -17.68 -34.82
CA GLY A 191 13.74 -18.95 -34.51
C GLY A 191 13.64 -20.02 -35.58
N PRO A 192 14.52 -21.04 -35.53
CA PRO A 192 14.38 -22.24 -36.37
C PRO A 192 13.07 -22.97 -36.06
N GLN A 193 12.23 -23.23 -37.09
CA GLN A 193 10.87 -23.77 -36.92
C GLN A 193 10.78 -25.31 -36.80
N ALA A 194 11.88 -26.00 -36.54
CA ALA A 194 11.90 -27.47 -36.56
C ALA A 194 11.51 -28.06 -35.19
N ALA A 195 10.62 -29.07 -35.21
CA ALA A 195 10.09 -29.75 -34.04
C ALA A 195 11.18 -30.18 -33.05
N LEU A 196 10.93 -29.96 -31.75
CA LEU A 196 11.75 -30.53 -30.68
C LEU A 196 11.31 -31.99 -30.44
N PRO A 197 12.24 -32.95 -30.27
CA PRO A 197 11.85 -34.27 -29.79
C PRO A 197 11.15 -34.11 -28.43
N LEU A 198 10.02 -34.80 -28.26
CA LEU A 198 9.27 -34.88 -27.01
C LEU A 198 10.12 -35.61 -25.95
N GLN A 199 11.12 -34.94 -25.39
CA GLN A 199 11.90 -35.51 -24.31
C GLN A 199 11.10 -35.39 -23.00
N ARG A 200 10.50 -36.52 -22.60
CA ARG A 200 9.56 -36.72 -21.48
C ARG A 200 10.08 -36.35 -20.09
N ARG A 201 11.35 -35.93 -19.91
CA ARG A 201 11.91 -35.51 -18.61
C ARG A 201 11.94 -33.98 -18.49
N SER A 202 10.81 -33.38 -18.15
CA SER A 202 10.69 -31.92 -17.93
C SER A 202 10.37 -31.53 -16.48
N GLY A 203 10.05 -32.49 -15.61
CA GLY A 203 9.75 -32.29 -14.19
C GLY A 203 10.74 -31.37 -13.44
N PRO A 204 12.07 -31.58 -13.52
CA PRO A 204 13.01 -30.77 -12.75
C PRO A 204 13.10 -29.30 -13.22
N ALA A 205 12.87 -29.01 -14.50
CA ALA A 205 12.92 -27.65 -15.04
C ALA A 205 11.68 -26.81 -14.67
N ILE A 206 10.50 -27.45 -14.66
CA ILE A 206 9.26 -26.83 -14.19
C ILE A 206 9.36 -26.55 -12.69
N GLY A 207 9.85 -27.53 -11.91
CA GLY A 207 10.09 -27.36 -10.47
C GLY A 207 11.05 -26.21 -10.15
N ALA A 208 12.16 -26.10 -10.89
CA ALA A 208 13.12 -25.00 -10.72
C ALA A 208 12.51 -23.62 -11.02
N GLY A 209 11.72 -23.51 -12.10
CA GLY A 209 11.06 -22.24 -12.46
C GLY A 209 10.03 -21.80 -11.43
N VAL A 210 9.17 -22.72 -10.97
CA VAL A 210 8.21 -22.46 -9.89
C VAL A 210 8.91 -22.11 -8.58
N GLY A 211 10.00 -22.81 -8.26
CA GLY A 211 10.84 -22.51 -7.09
C GLY A 211 11.41 -21.10 -7.10
N ILE A 212 11.94 -20.64 -8.24
CA ILE A 212 12.46 -19.26 -8.39
C ILE A 212 11.36 -18.23 -8.15
N VAL A 213 10.17 -18.42 -8.73
CA VAL A 213 9.03 -17.50 -8.54
C VAL A 213 8.59 -17.46 -7.09
N LEU A 214 8.51 -18.61 -6.41
CA LEU A 214 8.16 -18.68 -4.99
C LEU A 214 9.20 -17.99 -4.10
N VAL A 215 10.49 -18.19 -4.37
CA VAL A 215 11.57 -17.52 -3.62
C VAL A 215 11.51 -16.00 -3.82
N LEU A 216 11.28 -15.54 -5.05
CA LEU A 216 11.09 -14.11 -5.33
C LEU A 216 9.83 -13.55 -4.64
N ALA A 217 8.77 -14.35 -4.48
CA ALA A 217 7.54 -13.93 -3.80
C ALA A 217 7.78 -13.75 -2.30
N LEU A 218 8.43 -14.73 -1.69
CA LEU A 218 8.77 -14.68 -0.27
C LEU A 218 9.72 -13.53 0.05
N THR A 219 10.71 -13.29 -0.81
CA THR A 219 11.66 -12.17 -0.62
C THR A 219 11.00 -10.82 -0.83
N ALA A 220 10.10 -10.65 -1.81
CA ALA A 220 9.34 -9.43 -1.99
C ALA A 220 8.47 -9.11 -0.75
N GLY A 221 7.77 -10.11 -0.21
CA GLY A 221 6.99 -9.94 1.02
C GLY A 221 7.85 -9.61 2.24
N GLY A 222 8.98 -10.31 2.41
CA GLY A 222 9.91 -10.06 3.52
C GLY A 222 10.58 -8.69 3.47
N LEU A 223 10.95 -8.21 2.28
CA LEU A 223 11.50 -6.86 2.10
C LEU A 223 10.45 -5.77 2.37
N SER A 224 9.20 -6.01 1.98
CA SER A 224 8.10 -5.08 2.26
C SER A 224 7.89 -4.93 3.77
N PHE A 225 7.88 -6.07 4.48
CA PHE A 225 7.83 -6.11 5.94
C PHE A 225 9.02 -5.36 6.59
N ALA A 226 10.23 -5.52 6.05
CA ALA A 226 11.43 -4.85 6.58
C ALA A 226 11.41 -3.33 6.33
N ALA A 227 10.92 -2.90 5.16
CA ALA A 227 10.81 -1.47 4.82
C ALA A 227 9.85 -0.75 5.77
N GLU A 228 8.70 -1.35 6.04
CA GLU A 228 7.69 -0.78 6.92
C GLU A 228 8.11 -0.77 8.39
N SER A 229 8.74 -1.84 8.87
CA SER A 229 9.28 -1.86 10.25
C SER A 229 10.39 -0.81 10.45
N ALA A 230 11.25 -0.59 9.45
CA ALA A 230 12.24 0.48 9.49
C ALA A 230 11.60 1.87 9.46
N ALA A 231 10.57 2.08 8.65
CA ALA A 231 9.81 3.33 8.61
C ALA A 231 9.13 3.62 9.97
N TRP A 232 8.50 2.60 10.56
CA TRP A 232 7.92 2.69 11.89
C TRP A 232 8.96 3.05 12.94
N ALA A 233 10.11 2.35 12.97
CA ALA A 233 11.18 2.61 13.93
C ALA A 233 11.75 4.03 13.83
N ARG A 234 11.91 4.56 12.62
CA ARG A 234 12.35 5.96 12.40
C ARG A 234 11.34 6.97 12.93
N ASN A 235 10.05 6.71 12.74
CA ASN A 235 8.99 7.62 13.17
C ASN A 235 8.78 7.58 14.69
N HIS A 236 9.22 6.52 15.37
CA HIS A 236 9.04 6.30 16.82
C HIS A 236 10.36 6.32 17.62
N ALA A 237 11.47 6.70 17.00
CA ALA A 237 12.74 6.85 17.71
C ALA A 237 12.65 8.02 18.70
N VAL A 238 12.45 7.70 19.98
CA VAL A 238 12.61 8.64 21.09
C VAL A 238 14.11 8.91 21.24
N GLU A 239 14.55 10.15 21.03
CA GLU A 239 15.91 10.58 21.36
C GLU A 239 16.18 10.23 22.83
N PRO A 240 17.27 9.53 23.18
CA PRO A 240 17.59 9.26 24.58
C PRO A 240 17.94 10.58 25.28
N GLY A 241 16.91 11.23 25.82
CA GLY A 241 17.05 12.33 26.76
C GLY A 241 17.78 11.80 27.99
N ILE A 242 18.90 12.43 28.31
CA ILE A 242 19.74 12.16 29.48
C ILE A 242 18.83 11.95 30.71
N ALA A 243 18.85 10.74 31.24
CA ALA A 243 18.04 10.35 32.39
C ALA A 243 18.38 11.24 33.61
N ARG A 244 17.39 11.98 34.11
CA ARG A 244 17.44 12.58 35.45
C ARG A 244 16.81 11.56 36.43
N PRO A 245 17.43 11.28 37.58
CA PRO A 245 16.98 10.20 38.47
C PRO A 245 15.55 10.40 38.98
N SER A 246 14.79 9.30 38.93
CA SER A 246 13.40 9.12 39.35
C SER A 246 13.20 9.33 40.85
N SER A 247 12.10 10.01 41.22
CA SER A 247 11.51 9.93 42.57
C SER A 247 10.48 8.78 42.61
N PRO A 248 10.29 8.09 43.76
CA PRO A 248 9.57 6.81 43.82
C PRO A 248 8.04 6.95 43.73
N PRO A 249 7.32 5.90 43.29
CA PRO A 249 5.87 5.93 43.04
C PRO A 249 5.05 5.84 44.35
N PRO A 250 3.87 6.50 44.45
CA PRO A 250 2.92 6.21 45.52
C PRO A 250 2.16 4.90 45.27
N SER A 251 2.00 4.14 46.35
CA SER A 251 1.32 2.84 46.44
C SER A 251 -0.16 2.91 46.03
N ILE A 252 -0.60 1.97 45.18
CA ILE A 252 -1.99 1.80 44.78
C ILE A 252 -2.71 0.90 45.81
N THR A 253 -3.76 1.42 46.44
CA THR A 253 -4.73 0.61 47.19
C THR A 253 -5.87 0.23 46.24
N ALA A 254 -6.08 -1.06 46.01
CA ALA A 254 -7.15 -1.61 45.16
C ALA A 254 -8.41 -1.89 45.98
N VAL A 255 -9.59 -1.47 45.48
CA VAL A 255 -10.91 -2.05 45.84
C VAL A 255 -11.91 -1.81 44.67
N PRO A 256 -13.08 -2.50 44.60
CA PRO A 256 -13.35 -3.54 43.63
C PRO A 256 -14.47 -3.18 42.61
N GLN A 257 -14.53 -3.95 41.54
CA GLN A 257 -15.55 -3.89 40.48
C GLN A 257 -16.96 -4.28 40.99
N PRO A 258 -18.02 -3.63 40.47
CA PRO A 258 -19.25 -4.33 40.12
C PRO A 258 -19.65 -4.11 38.64
N ALA A 259 -20.39 -5.09 38.13
CA ALA A 259 -20.92 -5.17 36.77
C ALA A 259 -22.31 -4.46 36.63
N PRO A 260 -23.04 -4.55 35.50
CA PRO A 260 -23.39 -3.42 34.64
C PRO A 260 -24.88 -3.02 34.69
N THR A 261 -25.21 -1.73 34.63
CA THR A 261 -26.52 -1.25 34.13
C THR A 261 -26.43 0.16 33.55
N GLU A 262 -27.08 0.33 32.41
CA GLU A 262 -27.33 1.55 31.65
C GLU A 262 -27.93 2.69 32.48
N THR A 263 -27.43 3.91 32.27
CA THR A 263 -28.15 5.18 32.06
C THR A 263 -27.07 6.27 32.06
N VAL A 264 -26.79 6.89 30.91
CA VAL A 264 -25.84 8.01 30.81
C VAL A 264 -26.47 9.22 31.47
N ALA A 265 -26.16 9.43 32.75
CA ALA A 265 -26.28 10.72 33.42
C ALA A 265 -25.22 11.69 32.85
N PRO A 266 -25.44 13.03 32.91
CA PRO A 266 -24.47 14.00 32.45
C PRO A 266 -23.17 13.83 33.24
N ILE A 267 -22.07 13.54 32.53
CA ILE A 267 -20.74 13.46 33.13
C ILE A 267 -20.40 14.88 33.67
N PRO A 268 -19.99 15.04 34.93
CA PRO A 268 -19.56 16.33 35.45
C PRO A 268 -18.39 16.87 34.61
N PRO A 269 -18.22 18.20 34.47
CA PRO A 269 -17.10 18.75 33.73
C PRO A 269 -15.81 18.15 34.29
N ALA A 270 -15.02 17.50 33.43
CA ALA A 270 -13.75 16.93 33.83
C ALA A 270 -12.98 17.99 34.63
N GLU A 271 -12.59 17.67 35.86
CA GLU A 271 -11.67 18.52 36.62
C GLU A 271 -10.52 18.90 35.69
N ALA A 272 -10.33 20.20 35.49
CA ALA A 272 -9.29 20.71 34.61
C ALA A 272 -7.95 20.23 35.18
N ASP A 273 -7.34 19.20 34.55
CA ASP A 273 -5.95 18.84 34.82
C ASP A 273 -5.13 20.13 34.60
N PRO A 274 -4.51 20.69 35.65
CA PRO A 274 -3.86 21.99 35.58
C PRO A 274 -2.68 22.00 34.59
N ASN A 275 -2.17 20.83 34.22
CA ASN A 275 -1.09 20.69 33.26
C ASN A 275 -1.59 20.54 31.81
N ARG A 276 -2.90 20.41 31.57
CA ARG A 276 -3.45 20.26 30.21
C ARG A 276 -3.23 21.51 29.38
N CYS A 277 -3.00 21.32 28.08
CA CYS A 277 -2.96 22.44 27.14
C CYS A 277 -4.29 23.19 27.11
N THR A 278 -4.24 24.50 27.34
CA THR A 278 -5.36 25.43 27.36
C THR A 278 -5.38 26.28 26.10
N PRO A 279 -6.49 26.96 25.78
CA PRO A 279 -6.55 27.85 24.60
C PRO A 279 -5.52 28.98 24.61
N GLU A 280 -5.05 29.40 25.79
CA GLU A 280 -4.08 30.50 25.95
C GLU A 280 -2.64 30.04 25.69
N ASN A 281 -2.32 28.77 25.96
CA ASN A 281 -0.98 28.21 25.80
C ASN A 281 -0.85 27.25 24.61
N SER A 282 -1.92 27.09 23.82
CA SER A 282 -1.90 26.18 22.67
C SER A 282 -2.64 26.75 21.47
N ARG A 283 -2.24 26.28 20.29
CA ARG A 283 -2.81 26.67 19.01
C ARG A 283 -3.29 25.43 18.27
N LEU A 284 -4.57 25.45 17.88
CA LEU A 284 -5.14 24.47 16.98
C LEU A 284 -4.95 24.89 15.53
N THR A 285 -4.59 23.93 14.69
CA THR A 285 -4.56 24.08 13.23
C THR A 285 -5.08 22.82 12.57
N VAL A 286 -5.58 22.93 11.35
CA VAL A 286 -6.02 21.81 10.54
C VAL A 286 -5.14 21.69 9.31
N GLY A 287 -4.80 20.45 8.94
CA GLY A 287 -4.10 20.15 7.70
C GLY A 287 -5.02 20.17 6.49
N SER A 288 -4.46 19.92 5.31
CA SER A 288 -5.27 19.61 4.12
C SER A 288 -6.01 18.29 4.32
N THR A 289 -7.20 18.19 3.73
CA THR A 289 -7.91 16.92 3.63
C THR A 289 -7.14 15.99 2.68
N ASP A 290 -6.82 14.79 3.14
CA ASP A 290 -6.28 13.72 2.31
C ASP A 290 -7.41 12.79 1.87
N ALA A 291 -7.25 12.21 0.69
CA ALA A 291 -8.25 11.45 -0.03
C ALA A 291 -7.59 10.24 -0.66
N ALA A 292 -7.84 9.06 -0.09
CA ALA A 292 -7.35 7.80 -0.63
C ALA A 292 -8.46 6.74 -0.60
N LEU A 293 -8.69 6.07 -1.74
CA LEU A 293 -9.52 4.87 -1.84
C LEU A 293 -10.96 5.01 -1.27
N GLY A 294 -11.60 6.18 -1.50
CA GLY A 294 -12.96 6.46 -1.03
C GLY A 294 -13.08 6.73 0.48
N GLN A 295 -11.95 6.84 1.18
CA GLN A 295 -11.82 7.40 2.52
C GLN A 295 -11.19 8.78 2.44
N ARG A 296 -11.60 9.65 3.35
CA ARG A 296 -11.08 10.99 3.53
C ARG A 296 -10.51 11.11 4.94
N ALA A 297 -9.47 11.92 5.09
CA ALA A 297 -8.86 12.19 6.37
C ALA A 297 -8.58 13.69 6.54
N LEU A 298 -8.80 14.20 7.76
CA LEU A 298 -8.44 15.56 8.16
C LEU A 298 -7.51 15.46 9.36
N SER A 299 -6.28 15.95 9.20
CA SER A 299 -5.33 16.05 10.31
C SER A 299 -5.60 17.30 11.14
N ILE A 300 -5.62 17.14 12.46
CA ILE A 300 -5.83 18.20 13.45
C ILE A 300 -4.57 18.26 14.29
N TYR A 301 -3.95 19.44 14.36
CA TYR A 301 -2.74 19.66 15.13
C TYR A 301 -2.98 20.56 16.33
N LEU A 302 -2.52 20.13 17.49
CA LEU A 302 -2.44 20.91 18.72
C LEU A 302 -0.99 21.24 19.00
N THR A 303 -0.61 22.51 18.90
CA THR A 303 0.77 22.96 19.14
C THR A 303 0.83 23.75 20.43
N ASN A 304 1.79 23.42 21.30
CA ASN A 304 2.08 24.24 22.48
C ASN A 304 2.72 25.57 22.03
N ALA A 305 1.98 26.67 22.19
CA ALA A 305 2.41 28.02 21.87
C ALA A 305 2.89 28.81 23.10
N GLY A 306 2.81 28.20 24.29
CA GLY A 306 3.28 28.78 25.54
C GLY A 306 4.78 28.59 25.78
N THR A 307 5.23 29.06 26.95
CA THR A 307 6.65 28.99 27.37
C THR A 307 6.94 27.84 28.33
N THR A 308 5.92 27.08 28.74
CA THR A 308 6.02 25.91 29.64
C THR A 308 5.43 24.68 28.97
N ALA A 309 5.82 23.49 29.41
CA ALA A 309 5.23 22.25 28.91
C ALA A 309 3.74 22.16 29.27
N CYS A 310 2.94 21.50 28.41
CA CYS A 310 1.53 21.20 28.66
C CYS A 310 1.16 19.81 28.14
N ASP A 311 0.07 19.25 28.63
CA ASP A 311 -0.34 17.88 28.37
C ASP A 311 -1.48 17.81 27.35
N ALA A 312 -1.32 16.91 26.38
CA ALA A 312 -2.35 16.51 25.43
C ALA A 312 -2.73 15.03 25.66
N PHE A 313 -3.99 14.77 25.97
CA PHE A 313 -4.49 13.41 26.20
C PHE A 313 -5.98 13.28 25.91
N GLY A 314 -6.40 12.07 25.55
CA GLY A 314 -7.76 11.79 25.11
C GLY A 314 -8.00 12.17 23.66
N PHE A 315 -9.25 12.52 23.35
CA PHE A 315 -9.72 12.85 22.00
C PHE A 315 -10.04 14.35 21.90
N PRO A 316 -9.82 14.99 20.74
CA PRO A 316 -10.39 16.30 20.49
C PRO A 316 -11.92 16.22 20.50
N SER A 317 -12.56 17.34 20.83
CA SER A 317 -14.00 17.49 20.72
C SER A 317 -14.33 18.22 19.43
N LEU A 318 -15.28 17.69 18.67
CA LEU A 318 -15.69 18.19 17.36
C LEU A 318 -17.18 18.51 17.36
N SER A 319 -17.54 19.62 16.72
CA SER A 319 -18.92 19.89 16.29
C SER A 319 -18.92 20.39 14.85
N PHE A 320 -19.92 20.00 14.11
CA PHE A 320 -20.02 20.25 12.67
C PHE A 320 -21.22 21.13 12.37
N SER A 321 -21.10 22.00 11.38
CA SER A 321 -22.23 22.78 10.89
C SER A 321 -22.20 22.96 9.38
N SER A 322 -23.38 23.09 8.80
CA SER A 322 -23.58 23.40 7.38
C SER A 322 -23.38 24.89 7.08
N ALA A 323 -23.47 25.24 5.79
CA ALA A 323 -23.20 26.61 5.31
C ALA A 323 -24.19 27.65 5.84
N ASP A 324 -25.42 27.24 6.16
CA ASP A 324 -26.46 28.03 6.81
C ASP A 324 -26.32 28.09 8.34
N GLY A 325 -25.30 27.41 8.91
CA GLY A 325 -25.01 27.42 10.34
C GLY A 325 -25.79 26.38 11.15
N ALA A 326 -26.57 25.51 10.51
CA ALA A 326 -27.25 24.43 11.23
C ALA A 326 -26.23 23.41 11.76
N VAL A 327 -26.40 22.96 13.01
CA VAL A 327 -25.56 21.92 13.60
C VAL A 327 -25.91 20.58 12.96
N LEU A 328 -24.88 19.87 12.50
CA LEU A 328 -25.03 18.58 11.85
C LEU A 328 -24.75 17.46 12.85
N ASP A 329 -25.67 16.49 12.93
CA ASP A 329 -25.48 15.28 13.70
C ASP A 329 -24.57 14.31 12.92
N ILE A 330 -23.33 14.17 13.37
CA ILE A 330 -22.35 13.26 12.79
C ILE A 330 -21.94 12.27 13.86
N ALA A 331 -22.11 10.98 13.59
CA ALA A 331 -21.70 9.92 14.48
C ALA A 331 -20.17 9.76 14.46
N VAL A 332 -19.49 10.42 15.39
CA VAL A 332 -18.03 10.31 15.55
C VAL A 332 -17.69 9.18 16.51
N GLN A 333 -17.04 8.14 16.01
CA GLN A 333 -16.60 6.99 16.80
C GLN A 333 -15.14 7.17 17.22
N PRO A 334 -14.83 7.19 18.53
CA PRO A 334 -13.45 7.22 19.00
C PRO A 334 -12.72 5.94 18.60
N THR A 335 -11.57 6.09 17.97
CA THR A 335 -10.68 4.98 17.60
C THR A 335 -9.35 5.13 18.33
N GLY A 336 -8.75 3.99 18.71
CA GLY A 336 -7.42 4.00 19.33
C GLY A 336 -6.36 4.57 18.37
N SER A 337 -5.17 4.81 18.91
CA SER A 337 -3.97 5.00 18.08
C SER A 337 -3.24 3.68 17.93
N ALA A 338 -2.27 3.62 17.00
CA ALA A 338 -1.37 2.46 16.90
C ALA A 338 -0.61 2.17 18.22
N SER A 339 -0.47 3.18 19.08
CA SER A 339 0.27 3.09 20.35
C SER A 339 -0.63 2.87 21.57
N ALA A 340 -1.96 2.95 21.44
CA ALA A 340 -2.87 2.81 22.56
C ALA A 340 -4.33 2.55 22.14
N PRO A 341 -5.02 1.60 22.81
CA PRO A 341 -6.45 1.38 22.58
C PRO A 341 -7.28 2.60 22.99
N ALA A 342 -8.44 2.78 22.36
CA ALA A 342 -9.35 3.90 22.63
C ALA A 342 -9.75 4.03 24.12
N ALA A 343 -9.76 2.91 24.84
CA ALA A 343 -10.09 2.85 26.27
C ALA A 343 -8.98 3.39 27.19
N SER A 344 -7.74 3.58 26.70
CA SER A 344 -6.63 4.10 27.50
C SER A 344 -5.65 4.93 26.65
N PRO A 345 -6.07 6.09 26.13
CA PRO A 345 -5.24 6.94 25.28
C PRO A 345 -4.05 7.51 26.08
N PRO A 346 -2.85 7.63 25.46
CA PRO A 346 -1.64 8.00 26.18
C PRO A 346 -1.65 9.49 26.51
N LYS A 347 -1.01 9.83 27.63
CA LYS A 347 -0.75 11.23 28.00
C LYS A 347 0.53 11.70 27.34
N ILE A 348 0.45 12.79 26.57
CA ILE A 348 1.57 13.34 25.80
C ILE A 348 1.96 14.68 26.40
N VAL A 349 3.23 14.79 26.81
CA VAL A 349 3.79 16.04 27.30
C VAL A 349 4.35 16.81 26.10
N LEU A 350 3.79 17.98 25.82
CA LEU A 350 4.23 18.89 24.76
C LEU A 350 5.15 19.95 25.34
N ALA A 351 6.44 19.92 24.99
CA ALA A 351 7.35 21.03 25.21
C ALA A 351 6.90 22.29 24.44
N PRO A 352 7.35 23.50 24.81
CA PRO A 352 7.13 24.70 24.00
C PRO A 352 7.48 24.47 22.52
N GLY A 353 6.53 24.75 21.62
CA GLY A 353 6.67 24.54 20.18
C GLY A 353 6.45 23.10 19.69
N ALA A 354 6.27 22.12 20.57
CA ALA A 354 5.93 20.75 20.18
C ALA A 354 4.45 20.62 19.81
N SER A 355 4.14 19.64 18.95
CA SER A 355 2.79 19.40 18.45
C SER A 355 2.32 17.96 18.71
N ALA A 356 1.03 17.83 19.01
CA ALA A 356 0.29 16.58 18.91
C ALA A 356 -0.63 16.61 17.68
N THR A 357 -0.96 15.43 17.15
CA THR A 357 -1.87 15.25 16.02
C THR A 357 -3.01 14.31 16.39
N ALA A 358 -4.19 14.57 15.84
CA ALA A 358 -5.34 13.68 15.83
C ALA A 358 -5.92 13.65 14.40
N VAL A 359 -6.50 12.53 13.98
CA VAL A 359 -7.02 12.35 12.62
C VAL A 359 -8.51 12.05 12.68
N LEU A 360 -9.29 12.86 11.97
CA LEU A 360 -10.69 12.60 11.67
C LEU A 360 -10.77 11.91 10.31
N SER A 361 -11.39 10.74 10.23
CA SER A 361 -11.55 9.99 8.99
C SER A 361 -13.01 9.68 8.68
N TRP A 362 -13.41 9.75 7.42
CA TRP A 362 -14.78 9.46 7.00
C TRP A 362 -14.84 8.92 5.57
N ARG A 363 -15.93 8.23 5.25
CA ARG A 363 -16.29 7.91 3.86
C ARG A 363 -17.21 8.99 3.31
N THR A 364 -17.10 9.25 2.02
CA THR A 364 -17.97 10.20 1.32
C THR A 364 -19.44 9.86 1.59
N ALA A 365 -20.17 10.76 2.23
CA ALA A 365 -21.59 10.58 2.56
C ALA A 365 -22.51 11.45 1.68
N GLY A 366 -21.93 12.26 0.78
CA GLY A 366 -22.64 13.14 -0.15
C GLY A 366 -21.67 13.87 -1.09
N ARG A 367 -22.15 14.91 -1.79
CA ARG A 367 -21.30 15.83 -2.56
C ARG A 367 -20.89 17.02 -1.68
N LEU A 368 -19.74 17.64 -2.00
CA LEU A 368 -19.24 18.84 -1.30
C LEU A 368 -20.20 20.05 -1.34
N ASP A 369 -21.13 20.07 -2.30
CA ASP A 369 -22.13 21.10 -2.54
C ASP A 369 -23.56 20.66 -2.15
N ALA A 370 -23.71 19.49 -1.52
CA ALA A 370 -25.02 19.01 -1.10
C ALA A 370 -25.58 19.85 0.06
N ASP A 371 -26.90 20.05 0.06
CA ASP A 371 -27.60 20.61 1.20
C ASP A 371 -27.35 19.75 2.44
N GLY A 372 -26.95 20.38 3.55
CA GLY A 372 -26.57 19.67 4.78
C GLY A 372 -25.16 19.09 4.81
N ALA A 373 -24.29 19.44 3.85
CA ALA A 373 -22.86 19.15 3.92
C ALA A 373 -22.13 20.04 4.95
N VAL A 374 -21.07 19.51 5.57
CA VAL A 374 -20.23 20.24 6.52
C VAL A 374 -19.51 21.39 5.80
N ALA A 375 -19.74 22.61 6.28
CA ALA A 375 -19.08 23.84 5.82
C ALA A 375 -18.16 24.47 6.87
N SER A 376 -18.37 24.11 8.14
CA SER A 376 -17.45 24.47 9.22
C SER A 376 -17.40 23.41 10.30
N ILE A 377 -16.24 23.34 10.95
CA ILE A 377 -15.98 22.49 12.11
C ILE A 377 -15.52 23.37 13.26
N ARG A 378 -15.94 23.05 14.49
CA ARG A 378 -15.37 23.62 15.71
C ARG A 378 -14.63 22.55 16.46
N ILE A 379 -13.40 22.85 16.86
CA ILE A 379 -12.47 21.89 17.43
C ILE A 379 -12.02 22.40 18.80
N ALA A 380 -12.14 21.57 19.83
CA ALA A 380 -11.55 21.82 21.15
C ALA A 380 -10.51 20.73 21.49
N PRO A 381 -9.46 21.05 22.27
CA PRO A 381 -8.45 20.08 22.67
C PRO A 381 -9.00 18.92 23.53
N VAL A 382 -10.12 19.15 24.21
CA VAL A 382 -10.80 18.22 25.11
C VAL A 382 -12.32 18.43 25.06
N LEU A 383 -13.09 17.40 25.39
CA LEU A 383 -14.53 17.47 25.56
C LEU A 383 -14.92 18.56 26.56
N GLY A 384 -15.90 19.39 26.20
CA GLY A 384 -16.34 20.54 27.01
C GLY A 384 -15.38 21.74 27.04
N GLY A 385 -14.23 21.66 26.37
CA GLY A 385 -13.28 22.77 26.25
C GLY A 385 -13.69 23.84 25.24
N TYR A 386 -12.97 24.97 25.22
CA TYR A 386 -13.19 26.04 24.25
C TYR A 386 -12.91 25.55 22.82
N ALA A 387 -13.89 25.72 21.93
CA ALA A 387 -13.82 25.23 20.55
C ALA A 387 -13.49 26.35 19.55
N ALA A 388 -12.35 26.22 18.88
CA ALA A 388 -11.91 27.10 17.81
C ALA A 388 -12.65 26.76 16.49
N PRO A 389 -13.19 27.76 15.76
CA PRO A 389 -13.87 27.53 14.50
C PRO A 389 -12.89 27.42 13.32
N PHE A 390 -13.19 26.53 12.38
CA PHE A 390 -12.49 26.37 11.11
C PHE A 390 -13.51 26.25 9.98
N THR A 391 -13.36 27.09 8.95
CA THR A 391 -14.18 27.03 7.74
C THR A 391 -13.52 26.12 6.73
N LEU A 392 -14.13 24.96 6.49
CA LEU A 392 -13.65 23.96 5.54
C LEU A 392 -14.85 23.12 5.06
N ARG A 393 -14.85 22.78 3.77
CA ARG A 393 -15.92 22.00 3.16
C ARG A 393 -15.55 20.53 3.17
N LEU A 394 -16.39 19.69 3.78
CA LEU A 394 -16.24 18.22 3.75
C LEU A 394 -17.43 17.60 3.02
N ASP A 395 -17.18 16.50 2.30
CA ASP A 395 -18.18 15.64 1.68
C ASP A 395 -18.82 14.69 2.71
N LEU A 396 -19.12 15.28 3.87
CA LEU A 396 -19.75 14.67 5.03
C LEU A 396 -21.06 15.43 5.29
N VAL A 397 -22.17 14.70 5.45
CA VAL A 397 -23.51 15.27 5.62
C VAL A 397 -24.14 14.79 6.92
N GLY A 398 -25.14 15.51 7.43
CA GLY A 398 -25.90 15.11 8.63
C GLY A 398 -26.42 13.67 8.54
N GLY A 399 -26.31 12.91 9.63
CA GLY A 399 -26.58 11.47 9.71
C GLY A 399 -25.40 10.59 9.26
N GLY A 400 -24.31 11.18 8.78
CA GLY A 400 -23.08 10.48 8.41
C GLY A 400 -22.27 10.00 9.62
N SER A 401 -21.27 9.17 9.37
CA SER A 401 -20.35 8.66 10.40
C SER A 401 -18.90 9.00 10.08
N ALA A 402 -18.11 9.18 11.14
CA ALA A 402 -16.69 9.43 11.08
C ALA A 402 -15.97 8.71 12.23
N THR A 403 -14.67 8.50 12.09
CA THR A 403 -13.81 7.98 13.15
C THR A 403 -12.79 9.03 13.56
N LEU A 404 -12.40 9.02 14.83
CA LEU A 404 -11.49 10.00 15.39
C LEU A 404 -10.44 9.36 16.28
N THR A 405 -9.17 9.58 15.98
CA THR A 405 -8.07 9.08 16.81
C THR A 405 -7.87 9.93 18.07
N ALA A 406 -7.32 9.32 19.12
CA ALA A 406 -6.76 10.08 20.24
C ALA A 406 -5.56 10.95 19.80
N TRP A 407 -5.18 11.92 20.63
CA TRP A 407 -3.94 12.68 20.46
C TRP A 407 -2.73 11.76 20.40
N GLN A 408 -1.83 12.05 19.46
CA GLN A 408 -0.57 11.34 19.21
C GLN A 408 0.57 12.35 19.03
N ALA A 409 1.81 11.97 19.29
CA ALA A 409 2.95 12.85 19.01
C ALA A 409 3.01 13.14 17.50
N ALA A 410 3.10 14.41 17.10
CA ALA A 410 3.25 14.75 15.69
C ALA A 410 4.69 14.42 15.23
N ALA A 411 4.83 13.76 14.08
CA ALA A 411 6.12 13.66 13.40
C ALA A 411 6.62 15.08 13.07
N ARG A 412 7.91 15.38 13.29
CA ARG A 412 8.48 16.71 12.98
C ARG A 412 8.22 17.04 11.51
N THR A 413 7.31 17.95 11.22
CA THR A 413 7.18 18.55 9.90
C THR A 413 8.28 19.59 9.75
N ALA A 414 9.09 19.47 8.69
CA ALA A 414 10.00 20.54 8.29
C ALA A 414 9.20 21.83 8.04
N PRO A 415 9.72 23.01 8.40
CA PRO A 415 9.00 24.26 8.22
C PRO A 415 8.73 24.49 6.73
N VAL A 416 7.45 24.70 6.39
CA VAL A 416 7.04 25.19 5.08
C VAL A 416 7.58 26.62 4.95
N SER A 417 8.62 26.80 4.14
CA SER A 417 9.07 28.12 3.72
C SER A 417 7.93 28.78 2.93
N ARG A 418 7.52 29.98 3.39
CA ARG A 418 6.50 30.81 2.75
C ARG A 418 6.85 31.20 1.33
#